data_AF-A0AAW6E2D8-F1
#
_entry.id   AF-A0AAW6E2D8-F1
#
_cell.length_a   1.000
_cell.length_b   1.000
_cell.length_c   1.000
_cell.angle_alpha   90.00
_cell.angle_beta   90.00
_cell.angle_gamma   90.00
#
_symmetry.space_group_name_H-M   'P 1'
#
loop_
_entity.id
_entity.type
_entity.pdbx_description
1 polymer ?
#
loop_
_entity_poly.entity_id
_entity_poly.type
_entity_poly.pdbx_seq_one_letter_code
_entity_poly.pdbx_strand_id
1 'polypeptide(L)'
;IDSIKIASFGITYWNELVKAYPSNVIYDELKFLARQYYQVTGMLVKSKVNFSNLLDQVMPKINDVLSNQGENHKLTEFVSRYIHFQNILDMGEMKFTSDYCKWAKKKGYRLNERKAAEILALAQNGIPTLPNSQSVKIAVSEAVKLIHSIEESRNTILAQMQDLCNTLPEYSVVKEMDCIGDTLAPRIIAEIGDVRRFKNKHSLIAYAGIDAPPYQSGAFHASERHISKRGNSYLRKTGYEIMQSLIKHKPADNAVYDFIQKKRSEGKCGKEAMIAGLNKFLRVYYGKVMEFYSEH
;
A
#
# COMPACT_ATOMS: atom_id res chain seq x y z
N ILE A 1 23.52 20.82 1.62
CA ILE A 1 24.09 21.17 2.93
C ILE A 1 25.18 20.15 3.20
N ASP A 2 26.38 20.63 3.50
CA ASP A 2 27.58 19.82 3.73
C ASP A 2 27.51 19.16 5.11
N SER A 3 27.81 17.86 5.20
CA SER A 3 27.77 17.08 6.45
C SER A 3 28.73 17.64 7.50
N ILE A 4 29.87 18.20 7.06
CA ILE A 4 30.85 18.84 7.94
C ILE A 4 30.25 20.09 8.58
N LYS A 5 29.54 20.92 7.80
CA LYS A 5 28.89 22.13 8.33
C LYS A 5 27.79 21.81 9.36
N ILE A 6 27.04 20.72 9.16
CA ILE A 6 26.03 20.27 10.14
C ILE A 6 26.70 19.81 11.43
N ALA A 7 27.77 19.03 11.33
CA ALA A 7 28.51 18.54 12.49
C ALA A 7 29.16 19.70 13.27
N SER A 8 29.83 20.63 12.57
CA SER A 8 30.40 21.83 13.20
C SER A 8 29.34 22.68 13.88
N PHE A 9 28.20 22.92 13.23
CA PHE A 9 27.08 23.62 13.86
C PHE A 9 26.56 22.89 15.11
N GLY A 10 26.40 21.57 15.05
CA GLY A 10 25.98 20.75 16.18
C GLY A 10 26.93 20.82 17.37
N ILE A 11 28.25 20.86 17.13
CA ILE A 11 29.27 21.01 18.17
C ILE A 11 29.25 22.43 18.75
N THR A 12 29.21 23.46 17.89
CA THR A 12 29.26 24.86 18.32
C THR A 12 28.06 25.26 19.16
N TYR A 13 26.86 24.80 18.78
CA TYR A 13 25.62 25.21 19.43
C TYR A 13 25.04 24.12 20.35
N TRP A 14 25.81 23.08 20.70
CA TRP A 14 25.30 21.92 21.45
C TRP A 14 24.50 22.30 22.71
N ASN A 15 25.00 23.26 23.47
CA ASN A 15 24.37 23.73 24.71
C ASN A 15 23.17 24.68 24.48
N GLU A 16 23.02 25.22 23.27
CA GLU A 16 21.92 26.11 22.86
C GLU A 16 20.85 25.37 22.05
N LEU A 17 21.16 24.16 21.57
CA LEU A 17 20.24 23.28 20.87
C LEU A 17 19.18 22.77 21.84
N VAL A 18 18.05 23.46 21.88
CA VAL A 18 16.83 22.93 22.49
C VAL A 18 16.40 21.71 21.67
N LYS A 19 16.07 20.58 22.34
CA LYS A 19 15.41 19.45 21.68
C LYS A 19 14.26 19.99 20.85
N ALA A 20 14.30 19.76 19.53
CA ALA A 20 13.27 20.21 18.62
C ALA A 20 11.96 19.47 18.92
N TYR A 21 11.19 20.01 19.87
CA TYR A 21 10.04 19.41 20.53
C TYR A 21 10.41 18.11 21.27
N PRO A 22 9.88 17.86 22.49
CA PRO A 22 9.91 16.50 23.01
C PRO A 22 9.15 15.65 22.01
N SER A 23 9.85 14.79 21.27
CA SER A 23 9.21 13.84 20.38
C SER A 23 8.25 13.03 21.23
N ASN A 24 6.95 13.19 21.00
CA ASN A 24 5.97 12.36 21.67
C ASN A 24 6.28 10.93 21.25
N VAL A 25 6.66 10.11 22.23
CA VAL A 25 7.15 8.73 22.07
C VAL A 25 6.22 7.94 21.14
N ILE A 26 4.92 8.23 21.19
CA ILE A 26 3.89 7.62 20.34
C ILE A 26 4.16 7.83 18.84
N TYR A 27 4.57 9.02 18.39
CA TYR A 27 4.86 9.26 16.97
C TYR A 27 6.12 8.52 16.50
N ASP A 28 7.13 8.39 17.36
CA ASP A 28 8.36 7.65 17.03
C ASP A 28 8.09 6.14 16.95
N GLU A 29 7.34 5.59 17.91
CA GLU A 29 6.89 4.19 17.88
C GLU A 29 6.02 3.91 16.65
N LEU A 30 5.04 4.78 16.38
CA LEU A 30 4.17 4.65 15.22
C LEU A 30 4.96 4.70 13.91
N LYS A 31 5.97 5.58 13.81
CA LYS A 31 6.87 5.65 12.66
C LYS A 31 7.74 4.41 12.52
N PHE A 32 8.24 3.86 13.63
CA PHE A 32 8.97 2.60 13.63
C PHE A 32 8.10 1.46 13.10
N LEU A 33 6.88 1.32 13.61
CA LEU A 33 5.93 0.30 13.16
C LEU A 33 5.55 0.50 11.68
N ALA A 34 5.33 1.74 11.23
CA ALA A 34 5.09 2.02 9.81
C ALA A 34 6.25 1.54 8.93
N ARG A 35 7.50 1.76 9.35
CA ARG A 35 8.70 1.27 8.64
C ARG A 35 8.72 -0.25 8.56
N GLN A 36 8.38 -0.95 9.65
CA GLN A 36 8.23 -2.41 9.65
C GLN A 36 7.09 -2.86 8.71
N TYR A 37 5.93 -2.19 8.76
CA TYR A 37 4.81 -2.46 7.87
C TYR A 37 5.21 -2.37 6.39
N TYR A 38 5.97 -1.35 5.99
CA TYR A 38 6.44 -1.25 4.60
C TYR A 38 7.44 -2.34 4.21
N GLN A 39 8.30 -2.77 5.13
CA GLN A 39 9.26 -3.86 4.89
C GLN A 39 8.50 -5.18 4.68
N VAL A 40 7.59 -5.53 5.59
CA VAL A 40 6.77 -6.74 5.49
C VAL A 40 5.89 -6.69 4.24
N THR A 41 5.29 -5.54 3.91
CA THR A 41 4.57 -5.37 2.64
C THR A 41 5.47 -5.60 1.42
N GLY A 42 6.71 -5.14 1.45
CA GLY A 42 7.69 -5.40 0.40
C GLY A 42 8.04 -6.88 0.25
N MET A 43 8.18 -7.60 1.37
CA MET A 43 8.37 -9.06 1.36
C MET A 43 7.13 -9.77 0.80
N LEU A 44 5.92 -9.34 1.18
CA LEU A 44 4.68 -9.91 0.67
C LEU A 44 4.55 -9.80 -0.85
N VAL A 45 4.90 -8.65 -1.42
CA VAL A 45 4.88 -8.47 -2.89
C VAL A 45 5.84 -9.45 -3.55
N LYS A 46 7.07 -9.60 -3.02
CA LYS A 46 8.05 -10.57 -3.55
C LYS A 46 7.54 -12.01 -3.45
N SER A 47 6.96 -12.40 -2.31
CA SER A 47 6.38 -13.74 -2.12
C SER A 47 5.23 -14.01 -3.08
N LYS A 48 4.35 -13.02 -3.33
CA LYS A 48 3.25 -13.14 -4.31
C LYS A 48 3.76 -13.28 -5.75
N VAL A 49 4.82 -12.55 -6.11
CA VAL A 49 5.47 -12.72 -7.43
C VAL A 49 6.08 -14.11 -7.57
N ASN A 50 6.82 -14.57 -6.56
CA ASN A 50 7.37 -15.94 -6.56
C ASN A 50 6.27 -17.00 -6.68
N PHE A 51 5.18 -16.84 -5.93
CA PHE A 51 4.02 -17.70 -6.02
C PHE A 51 3.38 -17.70 -7.42
N SER A 52 3.20 -16.52 -8.03
CA SER A 52 2.70 -16.43 -9.41
C SER A 52 3.59 -17.20 -10.38
N ASN A 53 4.91 -17.06 -10.29
CA ASN A 53 5.86 -17.77 -11.14
C ASN A 53 5.82 -19.29 -10.94
N LEU A 54 5.54 -19.77 -9.71
CA LEU A 54 5.32 -21.18 -9.45
C LEU A 54 4.01 -21.65 -10.08
N LEU A 55 2.94 -20.87 -9.97
CA LEU A 55 1.65 -21.17 -10.58
C LEU A 55 1.73 -21.25 -12.10
N ASP A 56 2.50 -20.39 -12.75
CA ASP A 56 2.71 -20.46 -14.20
C ASP A 56 3.34 -21.80 -14.65
N GLN A 57 4.01 -22.52 -13.73
CA GLN A 57 4.64 -23.80 -13.98
C GLN A 57 3.78 -25.02 -13.57
N VAL A 58 2.89 -24.88 -12.57
CA VAL A 58 2.07 -26.01 -12.04
C VAL A 58 0.59 -25.94 -12.39
N MET A 59 0.10 -24.73 -12.65
CA MET A 59 -1.29 -24.40 -12.97
C MET A 59 -1.34 -23.19 -13.93
N PRO A 60 -0.80 -23.30 -15.17
CA PRO A 60 -0.70 -22.18 -16.09
C PRO A 60 -2.04 -21.43 -16.26
N LYS A 61 -1.99 -20.08 -16.26
CA LYS A 61 -3.15 -19.17 -16.41
C LYS A 61 -4.21 -19.22 -15.30
N ILE A 62 -3.97 -19.94 -14.20
CA ILE A 62 -4.96 -19.99 -13.10
C ILE A 62 -5.20 -18.61 -12.47
N ASN A 63 -4.21 -17.72 -12.48
CA ASN A 63 -4.31 -16.35 -11.96
C ASN A 63 -5.33 -15.50 -12.72
N ASP A 64 -5.57 -15.80 -13.99
CA ASP A 64 -6.53 -15.06 -14.84
C ASP A 64 -7.97 -15.41 -14.45
N VAL A 65 -8.19 -16.66 -14.03
CA VAL A 65 -9.52 -17.16 -13.63
C VAL A 65 -9.77 -16.90 -12.15
N LEU A 66 -8.78 -17.14 -11.29
CA LEU A 66 -8.86 -16.95 -9.86
C LEU A 66 -7.92 -15.82 -9.43
N SER A 67 -8.47 -14.63 -9.25
CA SER A 67 -7.75 -13.51 -8.62
C SER A 67 -8.10 -13.41 -7.14
N ASN A 68 -7.09 -13.22 -6.29
CA ASN A 68 -7.31 -12.68 -4.95
C ASN A 68 -7.75 -11.22 -5.07
N GLN A 69 -9.02 -10.90 -4.84
CA GLN A 69 -9.47 -9.51 -4.73
C GLN A 69 -9.53 -9.09 -3.26
N GLY A 70 -8.73 -8.09 -2.88
CA GLY A 70 -8.67 -7.60 -1.51
C GLY A 70 -8.12 -8.67 -0.55
N GLU A 71 -8.84 -8.92 0.54
CA GLU A 71 -8.52 -9.92 1.56
C GLU A 71 -9.02 -11.33 1.21
N ASN A 72 -9.59 -11.52 0.01
CA ASN A 72 -10.02 -12.84 -0.40
C ASN A 72 -8.83 -13.71 -0.77
N HIS A 73 -8.57 -14.76 0.03
CA HIS A 73 -7.51 -15.75 -0.17
C HIS A 73 -7.89 -16.89 -1.14
N LYS A 74 -8.94 -16.72 -1.95
CA LYS A 74 -9.52 -17.78 -2.82
C LYS A 74 -8.48 -18.50 -3.67
N LEU A 75 -7.56 -17.79 -4.32
CA LEU A 75 -6.52 -18.42 -5.13
C LEU A 75 -5.57 -19.25 -4.27
N THR A 76 -5.06 -18.67 -3.19
CA THR A 76 -4.13 -19.38 -2.29
C THR A 76 -4.79 -20.60 -1.64
N GLU A 77 -6.05 -20.50 -1.23
CA GLU A 77 -6.80 -21.62 -0.65
C GLU A 77 -7.17 -22.69 -1.70
N PHE A 78 -7.47 -22.27 -2.94
CA PHE A 78 -7.69 -23.18 -4.06
C PHE A 78 -6.40 -23.97 -4.34
N VAL A 79 -5.27 -23.27 -4.42
CA VAL A 79 -3.96 -23.88 -4.67
C VAL A 79 -3.56 -24.78 -3.52
N SER A 80 -3.80 -24.42 -2.25
CA SER A 80 -3.59 -25.34 -1.12
C SER A 80 -4.40 -26.63 -1.22
N ARG A 81 -5.57 -26.59 -1.87
CA ARG A 81 -6.44 -27.75 -2.01
C ARG A 81 -6.03 -28.66 -3.17
N TYR A 82 -5.80 -28.08 -4.35
CA TYR A 82 -5.60 -28.86 -5.58
C TYR A 82 -4.14 -28.96 -6.01
N ILE A 83 -3.30 -27.97 -5.66
CA ILE A 83 -1.83 -27.89 -5.83
C ILE A 83 -1.32 -27.92 -7.28
N HIS A 84 -1.78 -28.86 -8.11
CA HIS A 84 -1.35 -29.09 -9.48
C HIS A 84 -2.53 -29.49 -10.38
N PHE A 85 -2.53 -29.10 -11.67
CA PHE A 85 -3.60 -29.45 -12.61
C PHE A 85 -3.83 -30.95 -12.76
N GLN A 86 -2.76 -31.75 -12.76
CA GLN A 86 -2.88 -33.21 -12.77
C GLN A 86 -3.81 -33.75 -11.66
N ASN A 87 -3.76 -33.21 -10.44
CA ASN A 87 -4.64 -33.66 -9.36
C ASN A 87 -6.13 -33.37 -9.66
N ILE A 88 -6.42 -32.32 -10.44
CA ILE A 88 -7.78 -31.99 -10.91
C ILE A 88 -8.21 -32.99 -11.99
N LEU A 89 -7.33 -33.29 -12.94
CA LEU A 89 -7.58 -34.26 -14.02
C LEU A 89 -7.82 -35.67 -13.44
N ASP A 90 -7.01 -36.09 -12.47
CA ASP A 90 -7.13 -37.39 -11.80
C ASP A 90 -8.44 -37.56 -11.02
N MET A 91 -9.05 -36.45 -10.56
CA MET A 91 -10.35 -36.49 -9.90
C MET A 91 -11.50 -36.77 -10.88
N GLY A 92 -11.36 -36.34 -12.14
CA GLY A 92 -12.42 -36.34 -13.13
C GLY A 92 -13.45 -35.21 -12.94
N GLU A 93 -14.13 -34.84 -14.03
CA GLU A 93 -15.01 -33.66 -14.13
C GLU A 93 -16.10 -33.61 -13.06
N MET A 94 -16.88 -34.69 -12.92
CA MET A 94 -18.01 -34.72 -11.99
C MET A 94 -17.55 -34.57 -10.53
N LYS A 95 -16.47 -35.26 -10.16
CA LYS A 95 -15.94 -35.24 -8.79
C LYS A 95 -15.31 -33.89 -8.48
N PHE A 96 -14.52 -33.34 -9.39
CA PHE A 96 -13.92 -32.02 -9.24
C PHE A 96 -14.99 -30.93 -9.10
N THR A 97 -16.00 -30.91 -9.95
CA THR A 97 -17.07 -29.89 -9.92
C THR A 97 -17.84 -29.94 -8.61
N SER A 98 -18.23 -31.14 -8.16
CA SER A 98 -18.90 -31.34 -6.87
C SER A 98 -18.02 -30.89 -5.69
N ASP A 99 -16.74 -31.26 -5.70
CA ASP A 99 -15.78 -30.91 -4.66
C ASP A 99 -15.51 -29.40 -4.60
N TYR A 100 -15.28 -28.77 -5.74
CA TYR A 100 -15.09 -27.32 -5.87
C TYR A 100 -16.29 -26.55 -5.34
N CYS A 101 -17.51 -26.96 -5.70
CA CYS A 101 -18.72 -26.30 -5.22
C CYS A 101 -18.91 -26.45 -3.71
N LYS A 102 -18.65 -27.65 -3.16
CA LYS A 102 -18.68 -27.88 -1.70
C LYS A 102 -17.63 -27.02 -0.98
N TRP A 103 -16.40 -26.99 -1.50
CA TRP A 103 -15.31 -26.18 -0.95
C TRP A 103 -15.64 -24.68 -1.00
N ALA A 104 -16.11 -24.18 -2.15
CA ALA A 104 -16.51 -22.79 -2.33
C ALA A 104 -17.64 -22.39 -1.37
N LYS A 105 -18.66 -23.24 -1.22
CA LYS A 105 -19.76 -23.03 -0.26
C LYS A 105 -19.25 -22.93 1.17
N LYS A 106 -18.37 -23.86 1.57
CA LYS A 106 -17.79 -23.91 2.92
C LYS A 106 -16.97 -22.65 3.24
N LYS A 107 -16.27 -22.11 2.24
CA LYS A 107 -15.44 -20.90 2.38
C LYS A 107 -16.21 -19.59 2.17
N GLY A 108 -17.53 -19.65 1.93
CA GLY A 108 -18.34 -18.46 1.68
C GLY A 108 -18.09 -17.80 0.31
N TYR A 109 -17.46 -18.50 -0.62
CA TYR A 109 -17.27 -18.01 -1.99
C TYR A 109 -18.53 -18.20 -2.81
N ARG A 110 -18.78 -17.26 -3.74
CA ARG A 110 -19.87 -17.38 -4.71
C ARG A 110 -19.76 -18.70 -5.47
N LEU A 111 -20.80 -19.52 -5.36
CA LEU A 111 -20.94 -20.78 -6.08
C LEU A 111 -21.02 -20.50 -7.57
N ASN A 112 -20.17 -21.17 -8.33
CA ASN A 112 -20.13 -20.99 -9.76
C ASN A 112 -19.60 -22.27 -10.44
N GLU A 113 -20.51 -23.14 -10.84
CA GLU A 113 -20.20 -24.36 -11.60
C GLU A 113 -19.51 -24.01 -12.93
N ARG A 114 -19.89 -22.91 -13.58
CA ARG A 114 -19.20 -22.44 -14.80
C ARG A 114 -17.72 -22.17 -14.53
N LYS A 115 -17.38 -21.70 -13.32
CA LYS A 115 -16.00 -21.45 -12.94
C LYS A 115 -15.22 -22.73 -12.68
N ALA A 116 -15.87 -23.77 -12.16
CA ALA A 116 -15.27 -25.10 -12.10
C ALA A 116 -14.99 -25.64 -13.51
N ALA A 117 -15.97 -25.54 -14.43
CA ALA A 117 -15.79 -25.96 -15.82
C ALA A 117 -14.66 -25.18 -16.52
N GLU A 118 -14.56 -23.87 -16.31
CA GLU A 118 -13.48 -23.03 -16.83
C GLU A 118 -12.09 -23.49 -16.31
N ILE A 119 -11.98 -23.78 -15.01
CA ILE A 119 -10.73 -24.30 -14.42
C ILE A 119 -10.39 -25.69 -14.96
N LEU A 120 -11.40 -26.56 -15.14
CA LEU A 120 -11.17 -27.89 -15.71
C LEU A 120 -10.69 -27.79 -17.16
N ALA A 121 -11.28 -26.90 -17.97
CA ALA A 121 -10.82 -26.63 -19.32
C ALA A 121 -9.39 -26.08 -19.34
N LEU A 122 -9.02 -25.22 -18.38
CA LEU A 122 -7.62 -24.81 -18.20
C LEU A 122 -6.71 -25.98 -17.83
N ALA A 123 -7.15 -26.90 -16.97
CA ALA A 123 -6.36 -28.07 -16.60
C ALA A 123 -6.15 -29.03 -17.77
N GLN A 124 -7.16 -29.19 -18.63
CA GLN A 124 -7.10 -30.06 -19.82
C GLN A 124 -6.22 -29.49 -20.93
N ASN A 125 -6.25 -28.18 -21.14
CA ASN A 125 -5.50 -27.51 -22.21
C ASN A 125 -4.14 -26.96 -21.74
N GLY A 126 -3.97 -26.80 -20.43
CA GLY A 126 -2.75 -26.30 -19.82
C GLY A 126 -1.70 -27.40 -19.74
N ILE A 127 -0.46 -27.07 -20.08
CA ILE A 127 0.68 -27.96 -19.98
C ILE A 127 1.58 -27.45 -18.85
N PRO A 128 1.49 -28.02 -17.63
CA PRO A 128 2.43 -27.73 -16.55
C PRO A 128 3.84 -28.09 -16.98
N THR A 129 4.81 -27.20 -16.72
CA THR A 129 6.22 -27.44 -17.02
C THR A 129 6.91 -28.21 -15.90
N LEU A 130 6.42 -28.10 -14.67
CA LEU A 130 6.90 -28.88 -13.53
C LEU A 130 6.06 -30.16 -13.37
N PRO A 131 6.68 -31.28 -12.97
CA PRO A 131 5.96 -32.53 -12.74
C PRO A 131 5.12 -32.46 -11.45
N ASN A 132 4.08 -33.30 -11.36
CA ASN A 132 3.27 -33.48 -10.15
C ASN A 132 4.01 -34.29 -9.05
N SER A 133 5.28 -33.96 -8.79
CA SER A 133 6.14 -34.64 -7.82
C SER A 133 5.91 -34.12 -6.40
N GLN A 134 6.33 -34.90 -5.41
CA GLN A 134 6.23 -34.50 -4.01
C GLN A 134 7.02 -33.21 -3.72
N SER A 135 8.18 -33.01 -4.34
CA SER A 135 9.00 -31.80 -4.18
C SER A 135 8.26 -30.54 -4.64
N VAL A 136 7.58 -30.61 -5.79
CA VAL A 136 6.78 -29.49 -6.32
C VAL A 136 5.59 -29.20 -5.41
N LYS A 137 4.90 -30.24 -4.92
CA LYS A 137 3.77 -30.07 -3.99
C LYS A 137 4.19 -29.38 -2.70
N ILE A 138 5.36 -29.74 -2.14
CA ILE A 138 5.92 -29.09 -0.97
C ILE A 138 6.24 -27.62 -1.28
N ALA A 139 6.94 -27.33 -2.37
CA ALA A 139 7.31 -25.97 -2.73
C ALA A 139 6.09 -25.03 -2.89
N VAL A 140 5.04 -25.49 -3.56
CA VAL A 140 3.78 -24.74 -3.72
C VAL A 140 3.08 -24.54 -2.37
N SER A 141 3.03 -25.58 -1.54
CA SER A 141 2.39 -25.51 -0.22
C SER A 141 3.10 -24.53 0.72
N GLU A 142 4.44 -24.56 0.76
CA GLU A 142 5.24 -23.64 1.54
C GLU A 142 5.14 -22.20 1.03
N ALA A 143 5.06 -22.00 -0.29
CA ALA A 143 4.82 -20.67 -0.86
C ALA A 143 3.48 -20.07 -0.40
N VAL A 144 2.41 -20.88 -0.33
CA VAL A 144 1.12 -20.42 0.21
C VAL A 144 1.21 -20.09 1.70
N LYS A 145 1.80 -20.99 2.51
CA LYS A 145 1.97 -20.75 3.96
C LYS A 145 2.75 -19.46 4.21
N LEU A 146 3.84 -19.24 3.48
CA LEU A 146 4.66 -18.04 3.61
C LEU A 146 3.87 -16.77 3.31
N ILE A 147 3.02 -16.77 2.28
CA ILE A 147 2.14 -15.62 1.97
C ILE A 147 1.22 -15.33 3.15
N HIS A 148 0.55 -16.35 3.69
CA HIS A 148 -0.37 -16.18 4.82
C HIS A 148 0.34 -15.69 6.08
N SER A 149 1.50 -16.25 6.43
CA SER A 149 2.27 -15.81 7.60
C SER A 149 2.77 -14.36 7.47
N ILE A 150 3.18 -13.94 6.27
CA ILE A 150 3.58 -12.54 6.03
C ILE A 150 2.35 -11.62 6.09
N GLU A 151 1.19 -12.02 5.56
CA GLU A 151 -0.05 -11.25 5.66
C GLU A 151 -0.51 -11.08 7.11
N GLU A 152 -0.45 -12.14 7.91
CA GLU A 152 -0.73 -12.11 9.35
C GLU A 152 0.21 -11.14 10.07
N SER A 153 1.52 -11.27 9.88
CA SER A 153 2.51 -10.35 10.47
C SER A 153 2.26 -8.88 10.08
N ARG A 154 1.95 -8.62 8.81
CA ARG A 154 1.60 -7.27 8.33
C ARG A 154 0.35 -6.74 9.04
N ASN A 155 -0.68 -7.56 9.18
CA ASN A 155 -1.95 -7.18 9.79
C ASN A 155 -1.79 -6.93 11.30
N THR A 156 -0.98 -7.74 12.00
CA THR A 156 -0.63 -7.52 13.41
C THR A 156 0.08 -6.17 13.62
N ILE A 157 1.05 -5.83 12.75
CA ILE A 157 1.71 -4.51 12.81
C ILE A 157 0.70 -3.40 12.58
N LEU A 158 -0.19 -3.55 11.58
CA LEU A 158 -1.20 -2.54 11.28
C LEU A 158 -2.19 -2.35 12.45
N ALA A 159 -2.63 -3.43 13.10
CA ALA A 159 -3.49 -3.38 14.27
C ALA A 159 -2.81 -2.60 15.41
N GLN A 160 -1.54 -2.90 15.70
CA GLN A 160 -0.78 -2.14 16.71
C GLN A 160 -0.63 -0.66 16.34
N MET A 161 -0.44 -0.34 15.06
CA MET A 161 -0.42 1.05 14.59
C MET A 161 -1.77 1.75 14.82
N GLN A 162 -2.88 1.05 14.60
CA GLN A 162 -4.22 1.57 14.86
C GLN A 162 -4.45 1.80 16.35
N ASP A 163 -4.03 0.87 17.21
CA ASP A 163 -4.12 1.02 18.67
C ASP A 163 -3.36 2.24 19.18
N LEU A 164 -2.13 2.45 18.70
CA LEU A 164 -1.38 3.67 19.01
C LEU A 164 -2.09 4.92 18.48
N CYS A 165 -2.62 4.89 17.25
CA CYS A 165 -3.32 6.03 16.69
C CYS A 165 -4.62 6.36 17.43
N ASN A 166 -5.32 5.37 18.00
CA ASN A 166 -6.50 5.61 18.83
C ASN A 166 -6.22 6.47 20.07
N THR A 167 -4.96 6.56 20.50
CA THR A 167 -4.53 7.45 21.59
C THR A 167 -4.23 8.87 21.13
N LEU A 168 -4.13 9.11 19.82
CA LEU A 168 -3.84 10.41 19.23
C LEU A 168 -5.15 11.12 18.88
N PRO A 169 -5.33 12.38 19.32
CA PRO A 169 -6.60 13.07 19.17
C PRO A 169 -6.92 13.40 17.70
N GLU A 170 -5.91 13.56 16.84
CA GLU A 170 -6.13 13.80 15.40
C GLU A 170 -6.54 12.55 14.60
N TYR A 171 -6.48 11.34 15.18
CA TYR A 171 -6.70 10.13 14.40
C TYR A 171 -8.10 10.02 13.82
N SER A 172 -9.12 10.41 14.59
CA SER A 172 -10.52 10.47 14.12
C SER A 172 -10.65 11.39 12.91
N VAL A 173 -10.10 12.60 13.01
CA VAL A 173 -10.13 13.62 11.94
C VAL A 173 -9.49 13.07 10.66
N VAL A 174 -8.34 12.40 10.77
CA VAL A 174 -7.63 11.84 9.60
C VAL A 174 -8.37 10.63 9.03
N LYS A 175 -8.90 9.75 9.88
CA LYS A 175 -9.64 8.56 9.48
C LYS A 175 -10.93 8.90 8.71
N GLU A 176 -11.61 9.97 9.11
CA GLU A 176 -12.84 10.47 8.48
C GLU A 176 -12.62 11.19 7.14
N MET A 177 -11.37 11.52 6.80
CA MET A 177 -11.09 12.05 5.46
C MET A 177 -11.38 10.98 4.39
N ASP A 178 -12.03 11.41 3.31
CA ASP A 178 -12.47 10.51 2.25
C ASP A 178 -11.37 9.58 1.74
N CYS A 179 -11.73 8.30 1.63
CA CYS A 179 -10.89 7.24 1.03
C CYS A 179 -9.56 6.97 1.75
N ILE A 180 -9.35 7.45 2.98
CA ILE A 180 -8.20 7.10 3.82
C ILE A 180 -8.47 5.81 4.61
N GLY A 181 -9.46 5.84 5.51
CA GLY A 181 -9.85 4.70 6.34
C GLY A 181 -8.73 4.16 7.25
N ASP A 182 -8.96 2.96 7.78
CA ASP A 182 -8.16 2.39 8.86
C ASP A 182 -6.75 1.94 8.48
N THR A 183 -6.47 1.74 7.18
CA THR A 183 -5.14 1.34 6.72
C THR A 183 -4.24 2.53 6.45
N LEU A 184 -4.74 3.57 5.76
CA LEU A 184 -3.90 4.69 5.32
C LEU A 184 -3.76 5.76 6.40
N ALA A 185 -4.72 5.91 7.31
CA ALA A 185 -4.67 6.92 8.37
C ALA A 185 -3.49 6.71 9.34
N PRO A 186 -3.27 5.51 9.91
CA PRO A 186 -2.11 5.30 10.79
C PRO A 186 -0.79 5.53 10.05
N ARG A 187 -0.73 5.14 8.77
CA ARG A 187 0.48 5.27 7.95
C ARG A 187 0.79 6.73 7.62
N ILE A 188 -0.20 7.57 7.31
CA ILE A 188 0.06 8.97 7.00
C ILE A 188 0.46 9.75 8.26
N ILE A 189 -0.20 9.48 9.40
CA ILE A 189 0.14 10.05 10.70
C ILE A 189 1.57 9.64 11.10
N ALA A 190 1.93 8.36 10.95
CA ALA A 190 3.28 7.87 11.22
C ALA A 190 4.39 8.63 10.48
N GLU A 191 4.13 9.00 9.22
CA GLU A 191 5.11 9.68 8.39
C GLU A 191 5.20 11.18 8.64
N ILE A 192 4.06 11.81 8.96
CA ILE A 192 3.98 13.24 9.25
C ILE A 192 4.45 13.53 10.68
N GLY A 193 4.11 12.66 11.64
CA GLY A 193 4.28 12.88 13.07
C GLY A 193 3.38 14.02 13.57
N ASP A 194 3.77 14.66 14.66
CA ASP A 194 3.10 15.86 15.17
C ASP A 194 3.06 16.95 14.09
N VAL A 195 1.86 17.31 13.62
CA VAL A 195 1.70 18.32 12.57
C VAL A 195 2.06 19.72 13.05
N ARG A 196 1.99 19.98 14.36
CA ARG A 196 2.25 21.31 14.96
C ARG A 196 3.70 21.72 14.87
N ARG A 197 4.62 20.76 14.62
CA ARG A 197 6.04 21.04 14.34
C ARG A 197 6.24 21.79 13.02
N PHE A 198 5.26 21.80 12.13
CA PHE A 198 5.33 22.51 10.85
C PHE A 198 4.75 23.92 11.01
N LYS A 199 5.60 24.93 10.76
CA LYS A 199 5.22 26.35 10.79
C LYS A 199 4.01 26.69 9.89
N ASN A 200 3.90 26.00 8.75
CA ASN A 200 2.79 26.15 7.82
C ASN A 200 2.68 24.94 6.89
N LYS A 201 1.58 24.88 6.12
CA LYS A 201 1.34 23.86 5.09
C LYS A 201 2.48 23.72 4.05
N HIS A 202 3.21 24.79 3.75
CA HIS A 202 4.33 24.72 2.80
C HIS A 202 5.54 23.98 3.40
N SER A 203 5.78 24.11 4.71
CA SER A 203 6.80 23.33 5.42
C SER A 203 6.49 21.83 5.37
N LEU A 204 5.22 21.43 5.51
CA LEU A 204 4.80 20.03 5.36
C LEU A 204 5.00 19.52 3.91
N ILE A 205 4.65 20.33 2.91
CA ILE A 205 4.87 20.00 1.49
C ILE A 205 6.36 19.81 1.18
N ALA A 206 7.21 20.70 1.69
CA ALA A 206 8.66 20.60 1.54
C ALA A 206 9.22 19.36 2.26
N TYR A 207 8.68 19.04 3.45
CA TYR A 207 9.02 17.81 4.17
C TYR A 207 8.63 16.55 3.40
N ALA A 208 7.51 16.56 2.69
CA ALA A 208 7.15 15.47 1.77
C ALA A 208 8.05 15.44 0.52
N GLY A 209 8.76 16.52 0.19
CA GLY A 209 9.61 16.62 -0.99
C GLY A 209 8.83 16.61 -2.32
N ILE A 210 7.62 17.17 -2.29
CA ILE A 210 6.74 17.35 -3.47
C ILE A 210 6.65 18.82 -3.89
N ASP A 211 7.42 19.69 -3.25
CA ASP A 211 7.68 21.04 -3.72
C ASP A 211 8.48 20.99 -5.04
N ALA A 212 8.15 21.88 -5.96
CA ALA A 212 8.98 22.17 -7.12
C ALA A 212 9.83 23.40 -6.74
N PRO A 213 11.10 23.22 -6.29
CA PRO A 213 11.95 24.35 -5.96
C PRO A 213 12.17 25.22 -7.20
N PRO A 214 12.34 26.55 -7.05
CA PRO A 214 12.70 27.40 -8.18
C PRO A 214 14.09 27.01 -8.66
N TYR A 215 14.17 26.27 -9.77
CA TYR A 215 15.41 26.19 -10.54
C TYR A 215 15.58 27.51 -11.29
N GLN A 216 16.18 28.50 -10.62
CA GLN A 216 16.70 29.72 -11.23
C GLN A 216 18.23 29.70 -11.14
N SER A 217 18.87 28.88 -11.96
CA SER A 217 20.22 29.22 -12.43
C SER A 217 20.04 30.22 -13.56
N GLY A 218 20.67 31.40 -13.44
CA GLY A 218 20.32 32.69 -14.08
C GLY A 218 20.13 32.81 -15.60
N ALA A 219 19.89 31.74 -16.35
CA ALA A 219 19.49 31.78 -17.75
C ALA A 219 18.57 30.61 -18.20
N PHE A 220 18.14 29.71 -17.30
CA PHE A 220 17.35 28.52 -17.68
C PHE A 220 15.95 28.52 -17.08
N HIS A 221 14.94 28.80 -17.90
CA HIS A 221 13.55 28.52 -17.56
C HIS A 221 13.22 27.08 -17.97
N ALA A 222 13.35 26.15 -17.03
CA ALA A 222 12.83 24.80 -17.23
C ALA A 222 11.30 24.86 -17.37
N SER A 223 10.80 24.57 -18.57
CA SER A 223 9.35 24.42 -18.86
C SER A 223 8.74 23.23 -18.12
N GLU A 224 9.56 22.21 -17.82
CA GLU A 224 9.18 21.02 -17.05
C GLU A 224 9.78 21.07 -15.64
N ARG A 225 8.90 21.17 -14.63
CA ARG A 225 9.30 21.21 -13.23
C ARG A 225 9.11 19.84 -12.59
N HIS A 226 10.18 19.30 -12.02
CA HIS A 226 10.13 18.05 -11.24
C HIS A 226 10.00 18.33 -9.75
N ILE A 227 9.38 17.40 -9.02
CA ILE A 227 9.39 17.41 -7.55
C ILE A 227 10.82 17.25 -7.02
N SER A 228 11.10 17.86 -5.87
CA SER A 228 12.44 17.83 -5.27
C SER A 228 12.91 16.41 -4.90
N LYS A 229 11.99 15.54 -4.45
CA LYS A 229 12.28 14.19 -3.90
C LYS A 229 13.23 14.17 -2.69
N ARG A 230 13.64 15.33 -2.17
CA ARG A 230 14.57 15.48 -1.03
C ARG A 230 13.94 15.19 0.33
N GLY A 231 12.61 15.14 0.39
CA GLY A 231 11.84 14.88 1.61
C GLY A 231 11.55 13.39 1.87
N ASN A 232 10.60 13.12 2.76
CA ASN A 232 10.20 11.78 3.18
C ASN A 232 9.60 10.94 2.03
N SER A 233 10.31 9.89 1.60
CA SER A 233 9.89 9.00 0.52
C SER A 233 8.68 8.12 0.87
N TYR A 234 8.53 7.75 2.14
CA TYR A 234 7.40 6.95 2.61
C TYR A 234 6.13 7.79 2.73
N LEU A 235 6.25 9.06 3.11
CA LEU A 235 5.15 10.03 3.03
C LEU A 235 4.64 10.16 1.58
N ARG A 236 5.55 10.25 0.60
CA ARG A 236 5.17 10.27 -0.82
C ARG A 236 4.51 8.96 -1.25
N LYS A 237 5.02 7.81 -0.80
CA LYS A 237 4.44 6.49 -1.11
C LYS A 237 3.01 6.38 -0.59
N THR A 238 2.80 6.61 0.71
CA THR A 238 1.47 6.55 1.33
C THR A 238 0.54 7.61 0.76
N GLY A 239 1.04 8.83 0.53
CA GLY A 239 0.30 9.87 -0.16
C GLY A 239 -0.17 9.45 -1.57
N TYR A 240 0.68 8.79 -2.34
CA TYR A 240 0.31 8.27 -3.66
C TYR A 240 -0.76 7.19 -3.59
N GLU A 241 -0.69 6.29 -2.60
CA GLU A 241 -1.73 5.27 -2.36
C GLU A 241 -3.07 5.90 -1.97
N ILE A 242 -3.08 6.98 -1.18
CA ILE A 242 -4.31 7.77 -0.92
C ILE A 242 -4.88 8.33 -2.23
N MET A 243 -4.03 8.86 -3.12
CA MET A 243 -4.49 9.35 -4.42
C MET A 243 -5.08 8.22 -5.29
N GLN A 244 -4.49 7.02 -5.25
CA GLN A 244 -5.05 5.84 -5.94
C GLN A 244 -6.43 5.47 -5.38
N SER A 245 -6.58 5.51 -4.06
CA SER A 245 -7.85 5.25 -3.36
C SER A 245 -8.93 6.23 -3.82
N LEU A 246 -8.65 7.54 -3.82
CA LEU A 246 -9.56 8.58 -4.33
C LEU A 246 -9.96 8.35 -5.79
N ILE A 247 -9.00 8.02 -6.67
CA ILE A 247 -9.28 7.77 -8.09
C ILE A 247 -10.17 6.54 -8.27
N LYS A 248 -9.98 5.49 -7.46
CA LYS A 248 -10.74 4.25 -7.51
C LYS A 248 -12.18 4.46 -7.04
N HIS A 249 -12.36 5.14 -5.92
CA HIS A 249 -13.66 5.29 -5.27
C HIS A 249 -14.48 6.49 -5.78
N LYS A 250 -13.83 7.51 -6.35
CA LYS A 250 -14.47 8.69 -6.95
C LYS A 250 -15.50 9.35 -6.00
N PRO A 251 -15.10 9.75 -4.78
CA PRO A 251 -16.02 10.38 -3.84
C PRO A 251 -16.62 11.66 -4.44
N ALA A 252 -17.91 11.89 -4.18
CA ALA A 252 -18.59 13.13 -4.54
C ALA A 252 -18.08 14.29 -3.65
N ASP A 253 -18.12 15.50 -4.19
CA ASP A 253 -17.78 16.76 -3.48
C ASP A 253 -16.38 16.79 -2.82
N ASN A 254 -15.45 15.99 -3.32
CA ASN A 254 -14.10 15.93 -2.79
C ASN A 254 -13.15 16.86 -3.55
N ALA A 255 -12.77 17.96 -2.89
CA ALA A 255 -11.90 18.97 -3.48
C ALA A 255 -10.54 18.43 -3.98
N VAL A 256 -9.99 17.35 -3.40
CA VAL A 256 -8.73 16.74 -3.85
C VAL A 256 -8.95 15.94 -5.14
N TYR A 257 -10.00 15.13 -5.19
CA TYR A 257 -10.39 14.38 -6.38
C TYR A 257 -10.68 15.30 -7.56
N ASP A 258 -11.48 16.35 -7.36
CA ASP A 258 -11.80 17.32 -8.41
C ASP A 258 -10.55 18.02 -8.95
N PHE A 259 -9.58 18.29 -8.06
CA PHE A 259 -8.32 18.88 -8.47
C PHE A 259 -7.46 17.93 -9.31
N ILE A 260 -7.46 16.63 -8.99
CA ILE A 260 -6.80 15.61 -9.82
C ILE A 260 -7.44 15.57 -11.21
N GLN A 261 -8.79 15.59 -11.28
CA GLN A 261 -9.49 15.57 -12.57
C GLN A 261 -9.24 16.84 -13.38
N LYS A 262 -9.27 18.02 -12.74
CA LYS A 262 -8.90 19.28 -13.37
C LYS A 262 -7.48 19.25 -13.93
N LYS A 263 -6.51 18.71 -13.19
CA LYS A 263 -5.13 18.59 -13.69
C LYS A 263 -5.03 17.67 -14.91
N ARG A 264 -5.82 16.58 -14.94
CA ARG A 264 -5.90 15.70 -16.11
C ARG A 264 -6.53 16.39 -17.32
N SER A 265 -7.60 17.18 -17.13
CA SER A 265 -8.22 17.94 -18.23
C SER A 265 -7.31 19.04 -18.77
N GLU A 266 -6.38 19.56 -17.95
CA GLU A 266 -5.30 20.47 -18.36
C GLU A 266 -4.16 19.76 -19.12
N GLY A 267 -4.30 18.47 -19.44
CA GLY A 267 -3.30 17.70 -20.19
C GLY A 267 -2.16 17.12 -19.35
N LYS A 268 -2.23 17.19 -18.01
CA LYS A 268 -1.20 16.58 -17.16
C LYS A 268 -1.28 15.06 -17.19
N CYS A 269 -0.11 14.41 -17.29
CA CYS A 269 -0.04 12.96 -17.21
C CYS A 269 -0.56 12.45 -15.85
N GLY A 270 -1.01 11.20 -15.81
CA GLY A 270 -1.66 10.65 -14.61
C GLY A 270 -0.84 10.79 -13.32
N LYS A 271 0.48 10.59 -13.39
CA LYS A 271 1.39 10.74 -12.23
C LYS A 271 1.50 12.20 -11.79
N GLU A 272 1.64 13.15 -12.72
CA GLU A 272 1.71 14.58 -12.38
C GLU A 272 0.41 15.06 -11.74
N ALA A 273 -0.74 14.64 -12.27
CA ALA A 273 -2.03 14.97 -11.69
C ALA A 273 -2.18 14.41 -10.26
N MET A 274 -1.70 13.19 -10.00
CA MET A 274 -1.69 12.60 -8.66
C MET A 274 -0.75 13.34 -7.70
N ILE A 275 0.43 13.77 -8.14
CA ILE A 275 1.34 14.58 -7.31
C ILE A 275 0.74 15.95 -6.99
N ALA A 276 0.07 16.58 -7.96
CA ALA A 276 -0.66 17.82 -7.73
C ALA A 276 -1.82 17.61 -6.74
N GLY A 277 -2.54 16.49 -6.86
CA GLY A 277 -3.53 16.02 -5.89
C GLY A 277 -2.96 15.88 -4.49
N LEU A 278 -1.80 15.21 -4.36
CA LEU A 278 -1.12 15.02 -3.08
C LEU A 278 -0.69 16.35 -2.45
N ASN A 279 -0.26 17.33 -3.26
CA ASN A 279 0.03 18.67 -2.77
C ASN A 279 -1.22 19.33 -2.18
N LYS A 280 -2.37 19.24 -2.88
CA LYS A 280 -3.64 19.74 -2.36
C LYS A 280 -4.08 18.99 -1.10
N PHE A 281 -3.95 17.67 -1.09
CA PHE A 281 -4.26 16.82 0.06
C PHE A 281 -3.47 17.22 1.31
N LEU A 282 -2.15 17.40 1.22
CA LEU A 282 -1.35 17.79 2.39
C LEU A 282 -1.72 19.17 2.93
N ARG A 283 -2.21 20.09 2.08
CA ARG A 283 -2.74 21.38 2.54
C ARG A 283 -4.05 21.22 3.31
N VAL A 284 -4.96 20.37 2.82
CA VAL A 284 -6.22 20.05 3.48
C VAL A 284 -5.96 19.33 4.80
N TYR A 285 -5.08 18.33 4.80
CA TYR A 285 -4.63 17.61 6.00
C TYR A 285 -4.10 18.60 7.05
N TYR A 286 -3.15 19.45 6.67
CA TYR A 286 -2.59 20.44 7.59
C TYR A 286 -3.66 21.36 8.16
N GLY A 287 -4.56 21.87 7.30
CA GLY A 287 -5.66 22.74 7.72
C GLY A 287 -6.58 22.06 8.74
N LYS A 288 -7.15 20.90 8.39
CA LYS A 288 -8.10 20.17 9.23
C LYS A 288 -7.50 19.77 10.58
N VAL A 289 -6.28 19.25 10.59
CA VAL A 289 -5.65 18.78 11.84
C VAL A 289 -5.25 19.97 12.72
N MET A 290 -4.73 21.06 12.15
CA MET A 290 -4.41 22.26 12.93
C MET A 290 -5.66 22.97 13.47
N GLU A 291 -6.74 23.00 12.70
CA GLU A 291 -8.05 23.53 13.13
C GLU A 291 -8.56 22.75 14.35
N PHE A 292 -8.56 21.42 14.28
CA PHE A 292 -8.91 20.56 15.40
C PHE A 292 -8.10 20.88 16.68
N TYR A 293 -6.78 21.05 16.56
CA TYR A 293 -5.88 21.43 17.67
C TYR A 293 -6.01 22.89 18.14
N SER A 294 -6.69 23.75 17.37
CA SER A 294 -6.99 25.11 17.79
C SER A 294 -8.32 25.21 18.54
N GLU A 295 -9.21 24.26 18.32
CA GLU A 295 -10.53 24.17 18.94
C GLU A 295 -10.53 23.32 20.23
N HIS A 296 -9.51 22.48 20.44
CA HIS A 296 -9.36 21.54 21.57
C HIS A 296 -7.96 21.62 22.17
#